data_AF-A0A067LNV6-F1
#
_entry.id   AF-A0A067LNV6-F1
#
_cell.length_a   1.000
_cell.length_b   1.000
_cell.length_c   1.000
_cell.angle_alpha   90.00
_cell.angle_beta   90.00
_cell.angle_gamma   90.00
#
_symmetry.space_group_name_H-M   'P 1'
#
loop_
_entity.id
_entity.type
_entity.pdbx_description
1 polymer ?
#
loop_
_entity_poly.entity_id
_entity_poly.type
_entity_poly.pdbx_seq_one_letter_code
_entity_poly.pdbx_strand_id
1 'polypeptide(L)'
;MSSEALHAVKVYRQLIKAVKKHIGKEDYKKHFGEFLIQEFRKNSNLSDNSSIQQKIKLARDYTFLLNSVHHHKELLFSYNIAVDRSDEMKRILGKSASSVGLQLPEVYRD
;
A
#
# COMPACT_ATOMS: atom_id res chain seq x y z
N MET A 1 15.27 -21.48 -19.27
CA MET A 1 14.11 -20.58 -19.09
C MET A 1 14.39 -19.30 -19.88
N SER A 2 13.41 -18.76 -20.63
CA SER A 2 13.66 -17.53 -21.40
C SER A 2 13.94 -16.34 -20.47
N SER A 3 14.75 -15.38 -20.94
CA SER A 3 15.05 -14.14 -20.19
C SER A 3 13.78 -13.40 -19.75
N GLU A 4 12.75 -13.42 -20.60
CA GLU A 4 11.46 -12.80 -20.33
C GLU A 4 10.67 -13.49 -19.22
N ALA A 5 10.74 -14.82 -19.13
CA ALA A 5 10.09 -15.57 -18.05
C ALA A 5 10.71 -15.24 -16.68
N LEU A 6 12.05 -15.12 -16.62
CA LEU A 6 12.76 -14.67 -15.42
C LEU A 6 12.35 -13.25 -15.02
N HIS A 7 12.21 -12.35 -16.00
CA HIS A 7 11.79 -10.98 -15.77
C HIS A 7 10.33 -10.90 -15.28
N ALA A 8 9.43 -11.68 -15.89
CA ALA A 8 8.03 -11.78 -15.46
C ALA A 8 7.90 -12.25 -14.01
N VAL A 9 8.67 -13.27 -13.60
CA VAL A 9 8.69 -13.75 -12.21
C VAL A 9 9.17 -12.68 -11.24
N LYS A 10 10.19 -11.90 -11.62
CA LYS A 10 10.69 -10.79 -10.80
C LYS A 10 9.61 -9.71 -10.61
N VAL A 11 8.96 -9.30 -11.70
CA VAL A 11 7.90 -8.28 -11.68
C VAL A 11 6.69 -8.77 -10.87
N TYR A 12 6.27 -10.02 -11.06
CA TYR A 12 5.22 -10.66 -10.26
C TYR A 12 5.52 -10.58 -8.76
N ARG A 13 6.74 -10.97 -8.34
CA ARG A 13 7.16 -10.91 -6.93
C ARG A 13 7.13 -9.49 -6.38
N GLN A 14 7.58 -8.51 -7.17
CA GLN A 14 7.58 -7.10 -6.77
C GLN A 14 6.16 -6.57 -6.57
N LEU A 15 5.26 -6.85 -7.52
CA LEU A 15 3.87 -6.40 -7.46
C LEU A 15 3.13 -7.02 -6.27
N ILE A 16 3.25 -8.34 -6.07
CA ILE A 16 2.64 -9.02 -4.92
C ILE A 16 3.19 -8.46 -3.60
N LYS A 17 4.50 -8.17 -3.52
CA LYS A 17 5.10 -7.56 -2.33
C LYS A 17 4.52 -6.16 -2.08
N ALA A 18 4.38 -5.34 -3.11
CA ALA A 18 3.82 -4.00 -3.00
C ALA A 18 2.35 -4.04 -2.56
N VAL A 19 1.53 -4.91 -3.15
CA VAL A 19 0.12 -5.11 -2.76
C VAL A 19 0.00 -5.54 -1.30
N LYS A 20 0.79 -6.54 -0.88
CA LYS A 20 0.80 -6.99 0.52
C LYS A 20 1.26 -5.92 1.50
N LYS A 21 2.20 -5.07 1.10
CA LYS A 21 2.72 -3.97 1.94
C LYS A 21 1.69 -2.86 2.11
N HIS A 22 1.01 -2.48 1.02
CA HIS A 22 0.27 -1.23 0.96
C HIS A 22 -1.25 -1.39 1.09
N ILE A 23 -1.83 -2.48 0.59
CA ILE A 23 -3.27 -2.71 0.68
C ILE A 23 -3.62 -3.41 1.99
N GLY A 24 -2.83 -4.40 2.40
CA GLY A 24 -3.00 -5.15 3.64
C GLY A 24 -3.37 -6.63 3.40
N LYS A 25 -3.61 -7.36 4.49
CA LYS A 25 -3.88 -8.82 4.47
C LYS A 25 -5.26 -9.20 5.00
N GLU A 26 -6.12 -8.22 5.28
CA GLU A 26 -7.49 -8.47 5.73
C GLU A 26 -8.26 -9.30 4.70
N ASP A 27 -9.25 -10.08 5.16
CA ASP A 27 -9.89 -11.10 4.33
C ASP A 27 -10.51 -10.53 3.06
N TYR A 28 -11.17 -9.38 3.13
CA TYR A 28 -11.74 -8.70 1.94
C TYR A 28 -10.68 -8.13 0.98
N LYS A 29 -9.42 -7.97 1.43
CA LYS A 29 -8.30 -7.45 0.64
C LYS A 29 -7.49 -8.56 -0.02
N LYS A 30 -7.71 -9.83 0.36
CA LYS A 30 -7.04 -10.99 -0.26
C LYS A 30 -7.34 -11.13 -1.75
N HIS A 31 -8.52 -10.68 -2.17
CA HIS A 31 -8.95 -10.72 -3.57
C HIS A 31 -8.01 -10.01 -4.53
N PHE A 32 -7.32 -8.95 -4.11
CA PHE A 32 -6.32 -8.28 -4.96
C PHE A 32 -5.12 -9.18 -5.25
N GLY A 33 -4.62 -9.89 -4.24
CA GLY A 33 -3.53 -10.85 -4.42
C GLY A 33 -3.95 -12.04 -5.27
N GLU A 34 -5.15 -12.58 -5.02
CA GLU A 34 -5.72 -13.68 -5.80
C GLU A 34 -5.95 -13.32 -7.26
N PHE A 35 -6.49 -12.13 -7.51
CA PHE A 35 -6.68 -11.59 -8.85
C PHE A 35 -5.34 -11.51 -9.61
N LEU A 36 -4.29 -10.98 -8.99
CA LEU A 36 -2.96 -10.93 -9.62
C LEU A 36 -2.41 -12.33 -9.90
N ILE A 37 -2.57 -13.27 -8.97
CA ILE A 37 -2.16 -14.67 -9.20
C ILE A 37 -2.89 -15.25 -10.41
N GLN A 38 -4.21 -15.04 -10.50
CA GLN A 38 -5.01 -15.52 -11.62
C GLN A 38 -4.62 -14.87 -12.94
N GLU A 39 -4.39 -13.55 -12.97
CA GLU A 39 -3.96 -12.84 -14.17
C GLU A 39 -2.60 -13.32 -14.67
N PHE A 40 -1.61 -13.50 -13.80
CA PHE A 40 -0.31 -14.04 -14.21
C PHE A 40 -0.41 -15.50 -14.70
N ARG A 41 -1.30 -16.31 -14.11
CA ARG A 41 -1.56 -17.69 -14.57
C ARG A 41 -2.26 -17.72 -15.93
N LYS A 42 -3.28 -16.89 -16.17
CA LYS A 42 -3.97 -16.80 -17.47
C LYS A 42 -3.00 -16.45 -18.60
N ASN A 43 -2.03 -15.60 -18.31
CA ASN A 43 -1.05 -15.13 -19.29
C ASN A 43 0.18 -16.05 -19.41
N SER A 44 0.24 -17.21 -18.73
CA SER A 44 1.41 -18.11 -18.77
C SER A 44 1.64 -18.80 -20.11
N ASN A 45 0.57 -18.95 -20.90
CA ASN A 45 0.58 -19.66 -22.18
C ASN A 45 0.70 -18.71 -23.38
N LEU A 46 0.88 -17.40 -23.13
CA LEU A 46 1.12 -16.44 -24.21
C LEU A 46 2.44 -16.78 -24.90
N SER A 47 2.39 -16.83 -26.23
CA SER A 47 3.55 -17.09 -27.08
C SER A 47 4.01 -15.85 -27.86
N ASP A 48 3.20 -14.78 -27.87
CA ASP A 48 3.56 -13.52 -28.52
C ASP A 48 4.43 -12.65 -27.60
N ASN A 49 5.70 -12.44 -27.99
CA ASN A 49 6.67 -11.64 -27.25
C ASN A 49 6.22 -10.19 -27.05
N SER A 50 5.52 -9.58 -28.02
CA SER A 50 5.05 -8.20 -27.91
C SER A 50 4.02 -8.06 -26.78
N SER A 51 3.02 -8.94 -26.78
CA SER A 51 2.01 -9.03 -25.72
C SER A 51 2.61 -9.32 -24.35
N ILE A 52 3.61 -10.20 -24.27
CA ILE A 52 4.32 -10.51 -23.01
C ILE A 52 5.02 -9.26 -22.48
N GLN A 53 5.77 -8.54 -23.31
CA GLN A 53 6.49 -7.34 -22.90
C GLN A 53 5.53 -6.23 -22.45
N GLN A 54 4.40 -6.04 -23.13
CA GLN A 54 3.37 -5.08 -22.73
C GLN A 54 2.76 -5.42 -21.37
N LYS A 55 2.40 -6.68 -21.14
CA LYS A 55 1.87 -7.16 -19.84
C LYS A 55 2.89 -6.97 -18.71
N ILE A 56 4.15 -7.29 -18.96
CA ILE A 56 5.23 -7.08 -17.99
C ILE A 56 5.40 -5.58 -17.68
N LYS A 57 5.41 -4.72 -18.72
CA LYS A 57 5.49 -3.27 -18.55
C LYS A 57 4.33 -2.76 -17.70
N LEU A 58 3.10 -3.16 -18.02
CA LEU A 58 1.90 -2.79 -17.28
C LEU A 58 2.01 -3.14 -15.79
N ALA A 59 2.48 -4.35 -15.46
CA ALA A 59 2.66 -4.77 -14.07
C ALA A 59 3.75 -3.95 -13.34
N ARG A 60 4.81 -3.52 -14.04
CA ARG A 60 5.83 -2.61 -13.48
C ARG A 60 5.25 -1.22 -13.23
N ASP A 61 4.48 -0.70 -14.17
CA ASP A 61 3.86 0.62 -14.06
C ASP A 61 2.88 0.67 -12.89
N TYR A 62 2.06 -0.37 -12.70
CA TYR A 62 1.20 -0.49 -11.52
C TYR A 62 1.99 -0.61 -10.21
N THR A 63 3.09 -1.36 -10.20
CA THR A 63 3.95 -1.45 -9.02
C THR A 63 4.53 -0.09 -8.66
N PHE A 64 4.99 0.67 -9.67
CA PHE A 64 5.51 2.01 -9.48
C PHE A 64 4.43 2.96 -8.95
N LEU A 65 3.26 3.00 -9.58
CA LEU A 65 2.12 3.82 -9.15
C LEU A 65 1.74 3.53 -7.70
N LEU A 66 1.59 2.26 -7.34
CA LEU A 66 1.17 1.86 -6.00
C LEU A 66 2.16 2.33 -4.93
N ASN A 67 3.46 2.13 -5.16
CA ASN A 67 4.51 2.55 -4.24
C ASN A 67 4.58 4.08 -4.14
N SER A 68 4.50 4.79 -5.27
CA SER A 68 4.58 6.26 -5.30
C SER A 68 3.41 6.90 -4.56
N VAL A 69 2.18 6.43 -4.79
CA VAL A 69 0.98 6.94 -4.09
C VAL A 69 1.10 6.76 -2.58
N HIS A 70 1.56 5.59 -2.13
CA HIS A 70 1.73 5.35 -0.70
C HIS A 70 2.89 6.15 -0.10
N HIS A 71 3.97 6.33 -0.84
CA HIS A 71 5.07 7.18 -0.42
C HIS A 71 4.61 8.64 -0.26
N HIS A 72 3.84 9.18 -1.20
CA HIS A 72 3.26 10.52 -1.07
C HIS A 72 2.29 10.62 0.12
N LYS A 73 1.48 9.59 0.37
CA LYS A 73 0.62 9.52 1.55
C LYS A 73 1.43 9.57 2.85
N GLU A 74 2.49 8.77 2.97
CA GLU A 74 3.41 8.79 4.11
C GLU A 74 4.06 10.17 4.29
N LEU A 75 4.48 10.80 3.19
CA LEU A 75 5.05 12.14 3.21
C LEU A 75 4.05 13.19 3.73
N LEU A 76 2.80 13.18 3.25
CA LEU A 76 1.75 14.08 3.73
C LEU A 76 1.45 13.91 5.23
N PHE A 77 1.48 12.66 5.73
CA PHE A 77 1.37 12.40 7.16
C PHE A 77 2.59 12.91 7.93
N SER A 78 3.81 12.80 7.39
CA SER A 78 5.02 13.30 8.04
C SER A 78 5.02 14.82 8.24
N TYR A 79 4.34 15.56 7.37
CA TYR A 79 4.15 17.01 7.48
C TYR A 79 2.92 17.41 8.32
N ASN A 80 2.21 16.45 8.94
CA ASN A 80 0.93 16.67 9.62
C ASN A 80 -0.15 17.32 8.74
N ILE A 81 -0.04 17.21 7.41
CA ILE A 81 -1.01 17.81 6.48
C ILE A 81 -2.29 16.97 6.39
N ALA A 82 -2.21 15.68 6.74
CA ALA A 82 -3.32 14.73 6.63
C ALA A 82 -3.63 13.94 7.93
N VAL A 83 -3.03 14.32 9.07
CA VAL A 83 -3.44 13.79 10.39
C VAL A 83 -4.68 14.56 10.84
N ASP A 84 -5.69 13.84 11.33
CA ASP A 84 -6.85 14.47 11.95
C ASP A 84 -6.36 15.27 13.17
N ARG A 85 -6.30 16.59 13.01
CA ARG A 85 -5.78 17.51 14.05
C ARG A 85 -6.55 17.36 15.36
N SER A 86 -7.77 16.84 15.30
CA SER A 86 -8.65 16.59 16.45
C SER A 86 -8.00 15.63 17.46
N ASP A 87 -7.45 14.51 17.01
CA ASP A 87 -6.89 13.48 17.90
C ASP A 87 -5.52 13.88 18.45
N GLU A 88 -4.67 14.50 17.62
CA GLU A 88 -3.39 15.02 18.13
C GLU A 88 -3.61 16.18 19.11
N MET A 89 -4.62 17.03 18.86
CA MET A 89 -5.00 18.09 19.79
C MET A 89 -5.56 17.53 21.10
N LYS A 90 -6.40 16.49 21.08
CA LYS A 90 -6.82 15.76 22.30
C LYS A 90 -5.61 15.23 23.07
N ARG A 91 -4.65 14.60 22.38
CA ARG A 91 -3.44 14.03 22.98
C ARG A 91 -2.55 15.11 23.63
N ILE A 92 -2.36 16.24 22.96
CA ILE A 92 -1.63 17.39 23.51
C ILE A 92 -2.38 17.97 24.71
N LEU A 93 -3.70 18.15 24.62
CA LEU A 93 -4.52 18.69 25.70
C LEU A 93 -4.46 17.80 26.96
N GLY A 94 -4.45 16.48 26.79
CA GLY A 94 -4.29 15.52 27.89
C GLY A 94 -2.92 15.59 28.55
N LYS A 95 -1.85 15.75 27.76
CA LYS A 95 -0.49 15.97 28.27
C LYS A 95 -0.37 17.30 29.03
N SER A 96 -0.95 18.37 28.49
CA SER A 96 -0.94 19.68 29.15
C SER A 96 -1.75 19.67 30.44
N ALA A 97 -2.95 19.09 30.44
CA ALA A 97 -3.78 18.97 31.64
C ALA A 97 -3.07 18.16 32.74
N SER A 98 -2.52 16.99 32.41
CA SER A 98 -1.78 16.15 33.37
C SER A 98 -0.53 16.84 33.92
N SER A 99 0.16 17.65 33.11
CA SER A 99 1.33 18.43 33.57
C SER A 99 1.02 19.48 34.64
N VAL A 100 -0.22 19.98 34.66
CA VAL A 100 -0.70 20.94 35.67
C VAL A 100 -1.57 20.28 36.75
N GLY A 101 -1.61 18.93 36.79
CA GLY A 101 -2.39 18.17 37.77
C GLY A 101 -3.90 18.14 37.52
N LEU A 102 -4.34 18.54 36.33
CA LEU A 102 -5.75 18.51 35.91
C LEU A 102 -6.04 17.29 35.03
N GLN A 103 -7.27 16.79 35.08
CA GLN A 103 -7.73 15.71 34.21
C GLN A 103 -8.68 16.25 33.14
N LEU A 104 -8.63 15.66 31.96
CA LEU A 104 -9.61 15.96 30.91
C LEU A 104 -11.01 15.44 31.31
N PRO A 105 -12.09 16.21 31.02
CA PRO A 105 -13.47 15.75 31.17
C PRO A 105 -13.75 14.46 30.40
N GLU A 106 -14.71 13.65 30.87
CA GLU A 106 -15.01 12.32 30.31
C GLU A 106 -15.36 12.36 28.81
N VAL A 107 -15.94 13.46 28.34
CA VAL A 107 -16.28 13.71 26.92
C VAL A 107 -15.05 13.64 25.99
N TYR A 108 -13.83 13.71 26.52
CA TYR A 108 -12.59 13.68 25.76
C TYR A 108 -11.75 12.40 25.99
N ARG A 109 -12.27 11.37 26.68
CA ARG A 109 -11.53 10.14 27.02
C ARG A 109 -11.61 8.99 26.00
N ASP A 110 -12.24 9.20 24.85
CA ASP A 110 -12.37 8.19 23.79
C ASP A 110 -11.08 7.99 22.97
#